data_AF-A0A060CEL2-F1
#
_entry.id   AF-A0A060CEL2-F1
#
_cell.length_a   1.000
_cell.length_b   1.000
_cell.length_c   1.000
_cell.angle_alpha   90.00
_cell.angle_beta   90.00
_cell.angle_gamma   90.00
#
_symmetry.space_group_name_H-M   'P 1'
#
loop_
_entity.id
_entity.type
_entity.pdbx_description
1 polymer ?
#
loop_
_entity_poly.entity_id
_entity_poly.type
_entity_poly.pdbx_seq_one_letter_code
_entity_poly.pdbx_strand_id
1 'polypeptide(L)'
;QNTAQGPIAIPEEDMGDYVREVLDLIEFCNGDPRETAWGGIRASLGHPRPFDLEYLGIGNEDQIDGAFRARFRAIYDAVRARYPDVTVVGTVGPAPSGPDYDNGWNSP
;
A
#
# COMPACT_ATOMS: atom_id res chain seq x y z
N GLN A 1 9.92 -9.49 1.72
CA GLN A 1 8.62 -9.98 2.21
C GLN A 1 8.40 -11.49 2.02
N ASN A 2 8.93 -12.17 0.99
CA ASN A 2 8.79 -13.64 0.87
C ASN A 2 10.12 -14.38 1.09
N THR A 3 10.14 -15.38 1.96
CA THR A 3 11.31 -16.25 2.21
C THR A 3 10.96 -17.72 2.06
N ALA A 4 11.97 -18.59 2.07
CA ALA A 4 11.76 -20.04 2.07
C ALA A 4 10.99 -20.55 3.30
N GLN A 5 10.90 -19.75 4.36
CA GLN A 5 10.16 -20.04 5.59
C GLN A 5 8.78 -19.37 5.65
N GLY A 6 8.36 -18.71 4.56
CA GLY A 6 7.10 -17.98 4.47
C GLY A 6 7.29 -16.45 4.43
N PRO A 7 6.18 -15.70 4.46
CA PRO A 7 6.23 -14.26 4.45
C PRO A 7 6.84 -13.73 5.75
N ILE A 8 7.81 -12.82 5.63
CA ILE A 8 8.39 -12.08 6.75
C ILE A 8 8.01 -10.62 6.59
N ALA A 9 7.46 -10.07 7.66
CA ALA A 9 7.05 -8.69 7.71
C ALA A 9 8.27 -7.75 7.65
N ILE A 10 8.06 -6.55 7.09
CA ILE A 10 9.10 -5.53 7.02
C ILE A 10 9.50 -5.11 8.45
N PRO A 11 10.81 -5.01 8.76
CA PRO A 11 11.29 -4.47 10.03
C PRO A 11 10.71 -3.08 10.30
N GLU A 12 10.49 -2.73 11.56
CA GLU A 12 9.86 -1.45 11.90
C GLU A 12 10.72 -0.27 11.46
N GLU A 13 12.05 -0.40 11.54
CA GLU A 13 13.01 0.61 11.07
C GLU A 13 12.90 0.92 9.57
N ASP A 14 12.48 -0.06 8.77
CA ASP A 14 12.38 0.06 7.31
C ASP A 14 10.99 0.54 6.85
N MET A 15 10.02 0.63 7.76
CA MET A 15 8.64 1.02 7.42
C MET A 15 8.55 2.45 6.86
N GLY A 16 9.42 3.36 7.32
CA GLY A 16 9.45 4.72 6.79
C GLY A 16 9.81 4.75 5.30
N ASP A 17 10.69 3.86 4.85
CA ASP A 17 11.11 3.75 3.47
C ASP A 17 10.03 3.07 2.63
N TYR A 18 9.43 2.01 3.17
CA TYR A 18 8.31 1.33 2.52
C TYR A 18 7.08 2.23 2.32
N VAL A 19 6.75 3.08 3.30
CA VAL A 19 5.67 4.07 3.17
C VAL A 19 5.98 5.04 2.02
N ARG A 20 7.24 5.49 1.87
CA ARG A 20 7.63 6.35 0.74
C ARG A 20 7.47 5.62 -0.58
N GLU A 21 7.87 4.36 -0.69
CA GLU A 21 7.69 3.56 -1.91
C GLU A 21 6.21 3.42 -2.32
N VAL A 22 5.30 3.29 -1.35
CA VAL A 22 3.85 3.27 -1.63
C VAL A 22 3.35 4.62 -2.17
N LEU A 23 3.80 5.74 -1.58
CA LEU A 23 3.44 7.07 -2.08
C LEU A 23 4.03 7.33 -3.47
N ASP A 24 5.26 6.86 -3.70
CA ASP A 24 5.96 6.95 -4.98
C ASP A 24 5.23 6.14 -6.07
N LEU A 25 4.67 4.98 -5.74
CA LEU A 25 3.81 4.22 -6.65
C LEU A 25 2.56 5.03 -7.04
N ILE A 26 1.91 5.68 -6.09
CA ILE A 26 0.74 6.53 -6.38
C ILE A 26 1.16 7.74 -7.23
N GLU A 27 2.30 8.38 -6.94
CA GLU A 27 2.84 9.47 -7.75
C GLU A 27 3.19 9.01 -9.17
N PHE A 28 3.79 7.83 -9.30
CA PHE A 28 4.05 7.23 -10.61
C PHE A 28 2.75 7.05 -11.39
N CYS A 29 1.70 6.57 -10.74
CA CYS A 29 0.41 6.35 -11.38
C CYS A 29 -0.31 7.65 -11.76
N ASN A 30 -0.36 8.62 -10.84
CA ASN A 30 -1.29 9.75 -10.90
C ASN A 30 -0.61 11.11 -11.08
N GLY A 31 0.70 11.21 -10.82
CA GLY A 31 1.45 12.46 -10.82
C GLY A 31 1.54 13.12 -12.20
N ASP A 32 1.58 14.46 -12.20
CA ASP A 32 1.81 15.26 -13.41
C ASP A 32 3.26 15.06 -13.87
N PRO A 33 3.49 14.70 -15.14
CA PRO A 33 4.83 14.44 -15.67
C PRO A 33 5.79 15.64 -15.66
N ARG A 34 5.28 16.85 -15.46
CA ARG A 34 6.08 18.09 -15.40
C ARG A 34 6.39 18.55 -13.98
N GLU A 35 5.56 18.16 -13.02
CA GLU A 35 5.60 18.67 -11.65
C GLU A 35 6.09 17.64 -10.63
N THR A 36 6.08 16.35 -11.00
CA THR A 36 6.39 15.24 -10.08
C THR A 36 7.51 14.36 -10.61
N ALA A 37 8.33 13.82 -9.71
CA ALA A 37 9.48 13.00 -10.09
C ALA A 37 9.01 11.69 -10.74
N TRP A 38 8.07 10.99 -10.10
CA TRP A 38 7.59 9.70 -10.60
C TRP A 38 6.64 9.82 -11.78
N GLY A 39 5.85 10.91 -11.87
CA GLY A 39 5.10 11.22 -13.09
C GLY A 39 6.04 11.48 -14.27
N GLY A 40 7.17 12.17 -14.04
CA GLY A 40 8.20 12.40 -15.06
C GLY A 40 8.86 11.10 -15.51
N ILE A 41 9.15 10.19 -14.57
CA ILE A 41 9.66 8.85 -14.89
C ILE A 41 8.63 8.10 -15.75
N ARG A 42 7.35 8.04 -15.34
CA ARG A 42 6.27 7.41 -16.13
C ARG A 42 6.24 7.94 -17.58
N ALA A 43 6.34 9.25 -17.76
CA ALA A 43 6.36 9.87 -19.08
C ALA A 43 7.60 9.50 -19.91
N SER A 44 8.79 9.49 -19.29
CA SER A 44 10.04 9.11 -19.96
C SER A 44 10.07 7.63 -20.39
N LEU A 45 9.33 6.78 -19.69
CA LEU A 45 9.10 5.37 -20.05
C LEU A 45 8.06 5.20 -21.17
N GLY A 46 7.55 6.29 -21.76
CA GLY A 46 6.64 6.27 -22.91
C GLY A 46 5.17 6.39 -22.56
N HIS A 47 4.80 6.65 -21.29
CA HIS A 47 3.42 6.77 -20.86
C HIS A 47 3.13 8.14 -20.19
N PRO A 48 3.03 9.23 -20.96
CA PRO A 48 2.88 10.57 -20.38
C PRO A 48 1.56 10.78 -19.63
N ARG A 49 0.47 10.11 -20.03
CA ARG A 49 -0.83 10.22 -19.36
C ARG A 49 -0.83 9.47 -18.01
N PRO A 50 -1.51 10.00 -16.97
CA PRO A 50 -1.77 9.25 -15.75
C PRO A 50 -2.54 7.95 -16.01
N PHE A 51 -2.39 6.97 -15.12
CA PHE A 51 -3.17 5.74 -15.13
C PHE A 51 -4.53 5.86 -14.44
N ASP A 52 -4.71 6.93 -13.64
CA ASP A 52 -5.92 7.17 -12.86
C ASP A 52 -6.18 6.05 -11.84
N LEU A 53 -5.18 5.80 -11.00
CA LEU A 53 -5.28 4.82 -9.91
C LEU A 53 -6.30 5.31 -8.87
N GLU A 54 -7.44 4.62 -8.80
CA GLU A 54 -8.52 4.89 -7.84
C GLU A 54 -8.41 4.04 -6.56
N TYR A 55 -7.97 2.79 -6.66
CA TYR A 55 -7.96 1.84 -5.55
C TYR A 55 -6.57 1.27 -5.31
N LEU A 56 -6.14 1.25 -4.05
CA LEU A 56 -4.89 0.65 -3.60
C LEU A 56 -5.17 -0.48 -2.61
N GLY A 57 -4.82 -1.71 -2.99
CA GLY A 57 -4.83 -2.85 -2.07
C GLY A 57 -3.58 -2.86 -1.18
N ILE A 58 -3.75 -3.02 0.14
CA ILE A 58 -2.66 -3.21 1.10
C ILE A 58 -2.82 -4.54 1.81
N GLY A 59 -1.79 -5.38 1.70
CA GLY A 59 -1.78 -6.74 2.21
C GLY A 59 -2.34 -7.75 1.19
N ASN A 60 -2.10 -9.02 1.45
CA ASN A 60 -2.64 -10.16 0.73
C ASN A 60 -2.63 -11.39 1.64
N GLU A 61 -3.82 -11.95 1.92
CA GLU A 61 -3.97 -13.20 2.67
C GLU A 61 -3.13 -13.25 3.97
N ASP A 62 -2.95 -12.08 4.60
CA ASP A 62 -2.08 -11.92 5.75
C ASP A 62 -2.71 -12.44 7.04
N GLN A 63 -1.86 -12.84 7.98
CA GLN A 63 -2.26 -12.94 9.37
C GLN A 63 -2.52 -11.52 9.91
N ILE A 64 -3.70 -11.28 10.47
CA ILE A 64 -4.13 -9.95 10.92
C ILE A 64 -3.77 -9.76 12.38
N ASP A 65 -2.47 -9.77 12.65
CA ASP A 65 -1.89 -9.56 13.98
C ASP A 65 -1.64 -8.07 14.27
N GLY A 66 -1.13 -7.78 15.48
CA GLY A 66 -0.83 -6.40 15.88
C GLY A 66 0.22 -5.73 15.00
N ALA A 67 1.17 -6.49 14.48
CA ALA A 67 2.25 -5.98 13.65
C ALA A 67 1.76 -5.63 12.24
N PHE A 68 0.89 -6.46 11.65
CA PHE A 68 0.21 -6.13 10.40
C PHE A 68 -0.61 -4.86 10.56
N ARG A 69 -1.45 -4.76 11.60
CA ARG A 69 -2.32 -3.60 11.82
C ARG A 69 -1.54 -2.30 11.99
N ALA A 70 -0.43 -2.33 12.73
CA ALA A 70 0.44 -1.16 12.91
C ALA A 70 1.02 -0.68 11.56
N ARG A 71 1.48 -1.61 10.72
CA ARG A 71 2.03 -1.30 9.40
C ARG A 71 0.95 -0.81 8.43
N PHE A 72 -0.19 -1.50 8.38
CA PHE A 72 -1.34 -1.10 7.59
C PHE A 72 -1.75 0.33 7.95
N ARG A 73 -1.84 0.63 9.26
CA ARG A 73 -2.19 1.97 9.74
C ARG A 73 -1.20 3.03 9.28
N ALA A 74 0.10 2.76 9.38
CA ALA A 74 1.14 3.69 8.93
C ALA A 74 1.01 4.03 7.43
N ILE A 75 0.77 3.02 6.59
CA ILE A 75 0.58 3.23 5.15
C ILE A 75 -0.75 3.93 4.87
N TYR A 76 -1.84 3.48 5.50
CA TYR A 76 -3.18 4.06 5.35
C TYR A 76 -3.18 5.57 5.68
N ASP A 77 -2.64 5.95 6.83
CA ASP A 77 -2.61 7.34 7.27
C ASP A 77 -1.76 8.21 6.32
N ALA A 78 -0.63 7.68 5.84
CA ALA A 78 0.23 8.39 4.88
C ALA A 78 -0.46 8.59 3.52
N VAL A 79 -1.11 7.54 2.99
CA VAL A 79 -1.86 7.61 1.72
C VAL A 79 -3.02 8.59 1.85
N ARG A 80 -3.81 8.51 2.92
CA ARG A 80 -4.93 9.44 3.16
C ARG A 80 -4.47 10.89 3.28
N ALA A 81 -3.31 11.13 3.89
CA ALA A 81 -2.77 12.48 4.04
C ALA A 81 -2.31 13.08 2.70
N ARG A 82 -1.74 12.27 1.80
CA ARG A 82 -1.12 12.76 0.55
C ARG A 82 -2.00 12.65 -0.69
N TYR A 83 -2.83 11.61 -0.75
CA TYR A 83 -3.68 11.24 -1.88
C TYR A 83 -5.09 10.85 -1.36
N PRO A 84 -5.86 11.82 -0.83
CA PRO A 84 -7.15 11.55 -0.18
C PRO A 84 -8.20 10.92 -1.11
N ASP A 85 -8.04 11.08 -2.43
CA ASP A 85 -8.94 10.54 -3.46
C ASP A 85 -8.67 9.05 -3.78
N VAL A 86 -7.53 8.50 -3.35
CA VAL A 86 -7.22 7.06 -3.51
C VAL A 86 -7.90 6.27 -2.39
N THR A 87 -8.71 5.29 -2.77
CA THR A 87 -9.38 4.38 -1.83
C THR A 87 -8.44 3.24 -1.46
N VAL A 88 -8.07 3.18 -0.18
CA VAL A 88 -7.28 2.07 0.36
C VAL A 88 -8.19 0.90 0.72
N VAL A 89 -7.86 -0.29 0.26
CA VAL A 89 -8.57 -1.55 0.53
C VAL A 89 -7.64 -2.50 1.27
N GLY A 90 -8.04 -2.92 2.47
CA GLY A 90 -7.29 -3.90 3.28
C GLY A 90 -7.62 -5.35 2.92
N THR A 91 -7.03 -6.28 3.67
CA THR A 91 -7.28 -7.73 3.55
C THR A 91 -7.88 -8.30 4.84
N VAL A 92 -8.58 -9.43 4.71
CA VAL A 92 -9.24 -10.16 5.82
C VAL A 92 -8.64 -11.56 6.02
N GLY A 93 -7.41 -11.77 5.56
CA GLY A 93 -6.69 -13.03 5.67
C GLY A 93 -7.09 -14.09 4.64
N PRO A 94 -6.52 -15.31 4.74
CA PRO A 94 -6.60 -16.36 3.70
C PRO A 94 -7.92 -17.13 3.67
N ALA A 95 -8.79 -16.93 4.65
CA ALA A 95 -10.00 -17.73 4.84
C ALA A 95 -11.24 -16.84 5.03
N PRO A 96 -12.43 -17.27 4.57
CA PRO A 96 -13.67 -16.50 4.69
C PRO A 96 -14.26 -16.50 6.10
N SER A 97 -13.51 -16.99 7.09
CA SER A 97 -13.91 -17.07 8.50
C SER A 97 -12.69 -17.31 9.38
N GLY A 98 -12.78 -16.93 10.64
CA GLY A 98 -11.74 -17.14 11.64
C GLY A 98 -11.12 -15.83 12.12
N PRO A 99 -10.13 -15.90 13.02
CA PRO A 99 -9.61 -14.72 13.70
C PRO A 99 -9.13 -13.64 12.74
N ASP A 100 -8.40 -14.00 11.68
CA ASP A 100 -7.92 -13.05 10.67
C ASP A 100 -9.06 -12.36 9.93
N TYR A 101 -10.12 -13.11 9.58
CA TYR A 101 -11.32 -12.58 8.94
C TYR A 101 -12.02 -11.56 9.84
N ASP A 102 -12.33 -11.93 11.08
CA ASP A 102 -13.01 -11.07 12.03
C ASP A 102 -12.16 -9.83 12.34
N ASN A 103 -10.85 -10.02 12.44
CA ASN A 103 -9.89 -8.97 12.71
C ASN A 103 -9.77 -7.97 11.57
N GLY A 104 -9.65 -8.45 10.34
CA GLY A 104 -9.57 -7.64 9.13
C GLY A 104 -10.88 -6.91 8.85
N TRP A 105 -12.02 -7.59 9.00
CA TRP A 105 -13.34 -7.02 8.75
C TRP A 105 -13.66 -5.81 9.63
N ASN A 106 -13.18 -5.83 10.87
CA ASN A 106 -13.34 -4.72 11.82
C ASN A 106 -12.22 -3.67 11.75
N SER A 107 -11.29 -3.78 10.78
CA SER A 107 -10.22 -2.79 10.59
C SER A 107 -10.75 -1.55 9.85
N PRO A 108 -10.17 -0.36 10.11
CA PRO A 108 -10.58 0.90 9.49
C PRO A 108 -10.27 0.98 7.99
#